data_AF-A0A3B1C2H6-F1
#
_entry.id   AF-A0A3B1C2H6-F1
#
_cell.length_a   1.000
_cell.length_b   1.000
_cell.length_c   1.000
_cell.angle_alpha   90.00
_cell.angle_beta   90.00
_cell.angle_gamma   90.00
#
_symmetry.space_group_name_H-M   'P 1'
#
loop_
_entity.id
_entity.type
_entity.pdbx_description
1 polymer ?
#
loop_
_entity_poly.entity_id
_entity_poly.type
_entity_poly.pdbx_seq_one_letter_code
_entity_poly.pdbx_strand_id
1 'polypeptide(L)'
;LKSTVTGDTLCDGKTKLVFDGIEMPQPVISFAIAPKSKGDEEKISSGLARQMEEDPTLRVVLDKQTKERIVSGMGQVHIEVVISKLKEKFGVEVDIKPPQIAYQETIRGKSKGHGRHKKQSGGHGQFADCHIELEPAADSKEFEFVNAIVGGAIPRQYIPGVEKGVLEAMADGVLAGYPVINCKVKLVDGKFHDVDSSELAFKIAGRMAFREAFMAAKPVLLEPMVEIEIEAPEECVGDVMGDLNQRRGKVQGVDTAGGHQKIKAIAPMAETLTYAPDLRSITGGRGQFTLHFHSYEEVPAQLSAKIVETAKKSKEDSK
;
A
#
# COMPACT_ATOMS: atom_id res chain seq x y z
N LEU A 1 -10.01 -3.23 37.87
CA LEU A 1 -10.79 -4.14 37.01
C LEU A 1 -11.49 -3.44 35.83
N LYS A 2 -11.37 -2.11 35.63
CA LYS A 2 -12.00 -1.41 34.49
C LYS A 2 -11.26 -1.59 33.15
N SER A 3 -10.12 -2.27 33.15
CA SER A 3 -9.21 -2.44 31.99
C SER A 3 -8.71 -3.88 31.96
N THR A 4 -9.65 -4.83 32.04
CA THR A 4 -9.35 -6.26 31.96
C THR A 4 -9.72 -6.74 30.56
N VAL A 5 -8.80 -7.40 29.87
CA VAL A 5 -8.98 -7.93 28.51
C VAL A 5 -8.96 -9.46 28.49
N THR A 6 -9.36 -10.03 27.36
CA THR A 6 -9.31 -11.48 27.13
C THR A 6 -7.88 -11.99 27.28
N GLY A 7 -7.66 -12.89 28.25
CA GLY A 7 -6.34 -13.45 28.57
C GLY A 7 -5.71 -12.93 29.87
N ASP A 8 -6.29 -11.91 30.51
CA ASP A 8 -5.75 -11.39 31.76
C ASP A 8 -5.98 -12.34 32.94
N THR A 9 -4.95 -12.48 33.78
CA THR A 9 -5.03 -13.23 35.05
C THR A 9 -5.43 -12.29 36.19
N LEU A 10 -6.56 -12.58 36.84
CA LEU A 10 -6.99 -11.87 38.05
C LEU A 10 -6.58 -12.66 39.30
N CYS A 11 -5.76 -12.06 40.15
CA CYS A 11 -5.26 -12.64 41.39
C CYS A 11 -5.47 -11.71 42.60
N ASP A 12 -5.31 -12.26 43.81
CA ASP A 12 -5.31 -11.46 45.04
C ASP A 12 -4.05 -10.60 45.15
N GLY A 13 -4.06 -9.55 45.97
CA GLY A 13 -2.92 -8.61 46.07
C GLY A 13 -1.63 -9.21 46.66
N LYS A 14 -1.66 -10.44 47.19
CA LYS A 14 -0.51 -11.13 47.78
C LYS A 14 0.09 -12.17 46.84
N THR A 15 -0.67 -12.63 45.86
CA THR A 15 -0.32 -13.75 44.99
C THR A 15 0.00 -13.23 43.60
N LYS A 16 1.29 -13.20 43.23
CA LYS A 16 1.71 -12.85 41.87
C LYS A 16 1.72 -14.11 41.01
N LEU A 17 0.55 -14.47 40.49
CA LEU A 17 0.37 -15.55 39.52
C LEU A 17 -0.05 -14.94 38.17
N VAL A 18 0.66 -15.30 37.11
CA VAL A 18 0.31 -14.97 35.72
C VAL A 18 0.23 -16.30 34.98
N PHE A 19 -0.92 -16.60 34.40
CA PHE A 19 -1.05 -17.75 33.51
C PHE A 19 -0.42 -17.43 32.15
N ASP A 20 0.15 -18.45 31.52
CA ASP A 20 0.69 -18.31 30.16
C ASP A 20 -0.43 -17.93 29.19
N GLY A 21 -0.13 -16.99 28.30
CA GLY A 21 -1.07 -16.51 27.29
C GLY A 21 -1.38 -17.59 26.26
N ILE A 22 -2.61 -17.55 25.73
CA ILE A 22 -3.02 -18.41 24.62
C ILE A 22 -2.40 -17.83 23.34
N GLU A 23 -1.61 -18.63 22.62
CA GLU A 23 -1.15 -18.27 21.28
C GLU A 23 -2.35 -18.25 20.32
N MET A 24 -2.65 -17.06 19.80
CA MET A 24 -3.76 -16.87 18.86
C MET A 24 -3.28 -17.11 17.43
N PRO A 25 -4.06 -17.83 16.61
CA PRO A 25 -3.73 -18.01 15.21
C PRO A 25 -3.72 -16.68 14.47
N GLN A 26 -2.88 -16.57 13.44
CA GLN A 26 -2.87 -15.40 12.58
C GLN A 26 -4.07 -15.39 11.62
N PRO A 27 -4.64 -14.20 11.33
CA PRO A 27 -5.72 -14.09 10.36
C PRO A 27 -5.23 -14.48 8.95
N VAL A 28 -6.06 -15.22 8.23
CA VAL A 28 -5.72 -15.80 6.91
C VAL A 28 -6.40 -15.08 5.74
N ILE A 29 -7.38 -14.21 6.02
CA ILE A 29 -8.07 -13.42 5.00
C ILE A 29 -8.24 -11.98 5.45
N SER A 30 -8.19 -11.05 4.49
CA SER A 30 -8.34 -9.62 4.72
C SER A 30 -9.33 -9.02 3.72
N PHE A 31 -10.23 -8.16 4.20
CA PHE A 31 -11.16 -7.40 3.37
C PHE A 31 -11.10 -5.91 3.71
N ALA A 32 -11.27 -5.07 2.71
CA ALA A 32 -11.53 -3.65 2.93
C ALA A 32 -13.01 -3.45 3.26
N ILE A 33 -13.27 -2.62 4.26
CA ILE A 33 -14.63 -2.21 4.64
C ILE A 33 -14.85 -0.74 4.32
N ALA A 34 -16.02 -0.41 3.78
CA ALA A 34 -16.44 0.96 3.52
C ALA A 34 -17.81 1.24 4.18
N PRO A 35 -17.99 2.40 4.83
CA PRO A 35 -19.29 2.80 5.36
C PRO A 35 -20.27 3.05 4.22
N LYS A 36 -21.52 2.57 4.35
CA LYS A 36 -22.59 2.95 3.40
C LYS A 36 -23.01 4.42 3.53
N SER A 37 -22.96 4.95 4.74
CA SER A 37 -23.40 6.32 5.06
C SER A 37 -22.22 7.19 5.52
N LYS A 38 -22.11 8.39 4.95
CA LYS A 38 -21.14 9.40 5.38
C LYS A 38 -21.48 9.86 6.80
N GLY A 39 -20.66 9.51 7.78
CA GLY A 39 -20.86 9.84 9.20
C GLY A 39 -20.84 8.65 10.16
N ASP A 40 -20.90 7.42 9.66
CA ASP A 40 -20.84 6.23 10.51
C ASP A 40 -19.41 5.74 10.79
N GLU A 41 -18.39 6.45 10.30
CA GLU A 41 -16.98 6.06 10.45
C GLU A 41 -16.51 5.92 11.91
N GLU A 42 -16.96 6.81 12.80
CA GLU A 42 -16.63 6.76 14.22
C GLU A 42 -17.31 5.58 14.93
N LYS A 43 -18.56 5.29 14.57
CA LYS A 43 -19.30 4.14 15.09
C LYS A 43 -18.67 2.82 14.63
N ILE A 44 -18.20 2.75 13.38
CA ILE A 44 -17.47 1.58 12.87
C ILE A 44 -16.16 1.39 13.64
N SER A 45 -15.40 2.47 13.85
CA SER A 45 -14.10 2.39 14.53
C SER A 45 -14.26 1.92 15.98
N SER A 46 -15.22 2.51 16.70
CA SER A 46 -15.52 2.12 18.09
C SER A 46 -16.12 0.72 18.18
N GLY A 47 -17.00 0.34 17.24
CA GLY A 47 -17.58 -0.98 17.18
C GLY A 47 -16.55 -2.08 16.90
N LEU A 48 -15.65 -1.85 15.95
CA LEU A 48 -14.56 -2.78 15.65
C LEU A 48 -13.55 -2.89 16.78
N ALA A 49 -13.18 -1.78 17.42
CA ALA A 49 -12.29 -1.81 18.57
C ALA A 49 -12.86 -2.69 19.71
N ARG A 50 -14.17 -2.54 19.99
CA ARG A 50 -14.85 -3.38 20.99
C ARG A 50 -14.91 -4.84 20.56
N GLN A 51 -15.08 -5.12 19.28
CA GLN A 51 -15.04 -6.49 18.77
C GLN A 51 -13.63 -7.10 18.82
N MET A 52 -12.56 -6.32 18.65
CA MET A 52 -11.18 -6.78 18.84
C MET A 52 -10.85 -7.10 20.29
N GLU A 53 -11.48 -6.41 21.26
CA GLU A 53 -11.38 -6.77 22.68
C GLU A 53 -12.09 -8.11 22.98
N GLU A 54 -13.22 -8.36 22.32
CA GLU A 54 -14.00 -9.60 22.44
C GLU A 54 -13.33 -10.77 21.68
N ASP A 55 -12.73 -10.52 20.51
CA ASP A 55 -12.11 -11.53 19.63
C ASP A 55 -10.66 -11.14 19.26
N PRO A 56 -9.66 -11.76 19.90
CA PRO A 56 -8.24 -11.46 19.66
C PRO A 56 -7.71 -11.99 18.32
N THR A 57 -8.48 -12.78 17.58
CA THR A 57 -8.12 -13.25 16.23
C THR A 57 -8.47 -12.23 15.14
N LEU A 58 -9.31 -11.25 15.48
CA LEU A 58 -9.68 -10.15 14.60
C LEU A 58 -8.60 -9.07 14.62
N ARG A 59 -8.08 -8.70 13.45
CA ARG A 59 -7.15 -7.57 13.30
C ARG A 59 -7.73 -6.51 12.39
N VAL A 60 -7.76 -5.27 12.87
CA VAL A 60 -8.18 -4.12 12.07
C VAL A 60 -7.01 -3.17 11.93
N VAL A 61 -6.66 -2.86 10.68
CA VAL A 61 -5.57 -1.95 10.34
C VAL A 61 -6.08 -0.91 9.36
N LEU A 62 -5.74 0.36 9.59
CA LEU A 62 -5.89 1.40 8.58
C LEU A 62 -4.65 1.39 7.69
N ASP A 63 -4.82 1.01 6.43
CA ASP A 63 -3.74 1.07 5.47
C ASP A 63 -3.38 2.54 5.18
N LYS A 64 -2.11 2.90 5.34
CA LYS A 64 -1.65 4.28 5.17
C LYS A 64 -1.62 4.70 3.69
N GLN A 65 -1.44 3.76 2.78
CA GLN A 65 -1.31 4.03 1.34
C GLN A 65 -2.67 4.09 0.67
N THR A 66 -3.55 3.12 0.92
CA THR A 66 -4.89 3.08 0.30
C THR A 66 -5.93 3.86 1.10
N LYS A 67 -5.64 4.19 2.37
CA LYS A 67 -6.57 4.81 3.34
C LYS A 67 -7.83 3.97 3.58
N GLU A 68 -7.80 2.69 3.23
CA GLU A 68 -8.87 1.75 3.51
C GLU A 68 -8.70 1.13 4.90
N ARG A 69 -9.83 0.85 5.55
CA ARG A 69 -9.81 0.03 6.76
C ARG A 69 -9.86 -1.42 6.35
N ILE A 70 -8.79 -2.14 6.66
CA ILE A 70 -8.64 -3.56 6.37
C ILE A 70 -8.99 -4.33 7.64
N VAL A 71 -9.99 -5.20 7.53
CA VAL A 71 -10.39 -6.16 8.56
C VAL A 71 -9.86 -7.52 8.16
N SER A 72 -9.07 -8.13 9.04
CA SER A 72 -8.45 -9.43 8.83
C SER A 72 -8.96 -10.43 9.86
N GLY A 73 -9.27 -11.65 9.43
CA GLY A 73 -9.83 -12.68 10.28
C GLY A 73 -9.53 -14.09 9.78
N MET A 74 -10.16 -15.08 10.42
CA MET A 74 -9.92 -16.51 10.20
C MET A 74 -10.58 -17.08 8.92
N GLY A 75 -11.44 -16.32 8.26
CA GLY A 75 -12.13 -16.75 7.05
C GLY A 75 -13.29 -15.81 6.68
N GLN A 76 -13.85 -16.00 5.49
CA GLN A 76 -14.92 -15.13 4.98
C GLN A 76 -16.13 -15.08 5.91
N VAL A 77 -16.60 -16.24 6.39
CA VAL A 77 -17.74 -16.33 7.33
C VAL A 77 -17.46 -15.59 8.63
N HIS A 78 -16.22 -15.61 9.14
CA HIS A 78 -15.86 -14.87 10.34
C HIS A 78 -16.06 -13.36 10.12
N ILE A 79 -15.60 -12.83 8.99
CA ILE A 79 -15.77 -11.41 8.63
C ILE A 79 -17.25 -11.03 8.45
N GLU A 80 -18.05 -11.89 7.82
CA GLU A 80 -19.50 -11.67 7.67
C GLU A 80 -20.23 -11.61 9.02
N VAL A 81 -19.81 -12.43 10.00
CA VAL A 81 -20.35 -12.40 11.37
C VAL A 81 -19.94 -11.13 12.11
N VAL A 82 -18.68 -10.70 12.00
CA VAL A 82 -18.17 -9.44 12.57
C VAL A 82 -18.99 -8.24 12.07
N ILE A 83 -19.30 -8.22 10.78
CA ILE A 83 -20.09 -7.17 10.14
C ILE A 83 -21.56 -7.24 10.56
N SER A 84 -22.13 -8.44 10.64
CA SER A 84 -23.50 -8.62 11.14
C SER A 84 -23.63 -8.12 12.59
N LYS A 85 -22.64 -8.40 13.45
CA LYS A 85 -22.57 -7.87 14.81
C LYS A 85 -22.45 -6.34 14.85
N LEU A 86 -21.72 -5.72 13.91
CA LEU A 86 -21.68 -4.25 13.80
C LEU A 86 -23.07 -3.69 13.48
N LYS A 87 -23.79 -4.32 12.57
CA LYS A 87 -25.16 -3.92 12.21
C LYS A 87 -26.13 -4.06 13.38
N GLU A 88 -26.09 -5.19 14.08
CA GLU A 88 -27.01 -5.46 15.21
C GLU A 88 -26.71 -4.59 16.44
N LYS A 89 -25.44 -4.46 16.84
CA LYS A 89 -25.06 -3.74 18.07
C LYS A 89 -24.97 -2.22 17.88
N PHE A 90 -24.53 -1.75 16.70
CA PHE A 90 -24.20 -0.33 16.46
C PHE A 90 -25.07 0.32 15.38
N GLY A 91 -25.94 -0.46 14.71
CA GLY A 91 -26.84 0.05 13.67
C GLY A 91 -26.12 0.51 12.41
N VAL A 92 -24.89 0.05 12.16
CA VAL A 92 -24.09 0.48 11.01
C VAL A 92 -24.03 -0.59 9.94
N GLU A 93 -24.26 -0.18 8.69
CA GLU A 93 -24.02 -1.02 7.53
C GLU A 93 -22.69 -0.68 6.85
N VAL A 94 -21.93 -1.73 6.55
CA VAL A 94 -20.66 -1.64 5.84
C VAL A 94 -20.69 -2.53 4.61
N ASP A 95 -20.04 -2.06 3.54
CA ASP A 95 -19.79 -2.85 2.34
C ASP A 95 -18.44 -3.54 2.44
N ILE A 96 -18.40 -4.82 2.03
CA ILE A 96 -17.19 -5.63 1.96
C ILE A 96 -16.64 -5.54 0.54
N LYS A 97 -15.36 -5.22 0.41
CA LYS A 97 -14.63 -5.22 -0.86
C LYS A 97 -13.31 -5.96 -0.70
N PRO A 98 -12.78 -6.59 -1.76
CA PRO A 98 -11.40 -7.04 -1.74
C PRO A 98 -10.48 -5.85 -1.43
N PRO A 99 -9.46 -6.03 -0.60
CA PRO A 99 -8.57 -4.93 -0.24
C PRO A 99 -7.82 -4.44 -1.47
N GLN A 100 -7.66 -3.13 -1.61
CA GLN A 100 -6.85 -2.60 -2.69
C GLN A 100 -5.39 -3.00 -2.51
N ILE A 101 -4.80 -3.50 -3.59
CA ILE A 101 -3.37 -3.82 -3.61
C ILE A 101 -2.61 -2.50 -3.70
N ALA A 102 -1.67 -2.34 -2.78
CA ALA A 102 -0.83 -1.15 -2.69
C ALA A 102 0.28 -1.19 -3.75
N TYR A 103 -0.11 -1.07 -5.03
CA TYR A 103 0.81 -0.90 -6.14
C TYR A 103 1.62 0.39 -5.97
N GLN A 104 2.78 0.44 -6.61
CA GLN A 104 3.64 1.63 -6.65
C GLN A 104 4.15 1.85 -8.06
N GLU A 105 4.65 3.05 -8.33
CA GLU A 105 5.20 3.42 -9.63
C GLU A 105 6.71 3.69 -9.52
N THR A 106 7.47 3.35 -10.54
CA THR A 106 8.89 3.74 -10.63
C THR A 106 9.30 3.92 -12.08
N ILE A 107 10.58 4.20 -12.32
CA ILE A 107 11.16 4.47 -13.64
C ILE A 107 12.33 3.54 -13.90
N ARG A 108 12.58 3.26 -15.19
CA ARG A 108 13.75 2.46 -15.62
C ARG A 108 14.85 3.31 -16.24
N GLY A 109 14.49 4.43 -16.86
CA GLY A 109 15.39 5.29 -17.62
C GLY A 109 15.68 6.61 -16.92
N LYS A 110 16.75 7.27 -17.37
CA LYS A 110 16.98 8.68 -17.05
C LYS A 110 16.23 9.56 -18.04
N SER A 111 15.70 10.68 -17.57
CA SER A 111 15.00 11.65 -18.42
C SER A 111 15.21 13.07 -17.92
N LYS A 112 14.77 14.03 -18.73
CA LYS A 112 14.66 15.44 -18.33
C LYS A 112 13.22 15.87 -18.49
N GLY A 113 12.76 16.77 -17.63
CA GLY A 113 11.44 17.36 -17.72
C GLY A 113 11.50 18.86 -17.50
N HIS A 114 10.57 19.57 -18.15
CA HIS A 114 10.48 21.01 -18.09
C HIS A 114 9.07 21.41 -17.64
N GLY A 115 9.00 22.22 -16.59
CA GLY A 115 7.74 22.70 -16.04
C GLY A 115 7.71 24.21 -16.09
N ARG A 116 6.88 24.76 -16.97
CA ARG A 116 6.65 26.21 -17.04
C ARG A 116 5.21 26.55 -16.71
N HIS A 117 5.04 27.31 -15.63
CA HIS A 117 3.76 27.84 -15.21
C HIS A 117 3.75 29.36 -15.42
N LYS A 118 2.94 29.82 -16.37
CA LYS A 118 2.71 31.26 -16.61
C LYS A 118 1.20 31.50 -16.63
N LYS A 119 0.68 32.21 -15.64
CA LYS A 119 -0.72 32.61 -15.58
C LYS A 119 -0.83 34.09 -15.25
N GLN A 120 -1.54 34.82 -16.10
CA GLN A 120 -1.86 36.22 -15.89
C GLN A 120 -3.36 36.32 -15.62
N SER A 121 -3.77 36.10 -14.37
CA SER A 121 -5.10 36.55 -13.91
C SER A 121 -5.02 38.05 -13.63
N GLY A 122 -6.11 38.81 -13.77
CA GLY A 122 -6.15 40.28 -13.64
C GLY A 122 -5.71 40.89 -12.28
N GLY A 123 -5.04 40.13 -11.41
CA GLY A 123 -4.34 40.55 -10.19
C GLY A 123 -2.85 40.16 -10.24
N HIS A 124 -2.31 39.60 -9.15
CA HIS A 124 -0.91 39.13 -9.13
C HIS A 124 -0.66 38.05 -10.20
N GLY A 125 0.39 38.26 -11.01
CA GLY A 125 0.85 37.27 -11.98
C GLY A 125 1.46 36.05 -11.29
N GLN A 126 1.45 34.92 -11.99
CA GLN A 126 2.17 33.71 -11.58
C GLN A 126 3.16 33.33 -12.67
N PHE A 127 4.44 33.25 -12.30
CA PHE A 127 5.51 32.81 -13.18
C PHE A 127 6.46 31.87 -12.44
N ALA A 128 6.70 30.69 -13.02
CA ALA A 128 7.77 29.81 -12.61
C ALA A 128 8.19 28.93 -13.79
N ASP A 129 9.48 28.64 -13.87
CA ASP A 129 10.08 27.77 -14.87
C ASP A 129 11.15 26.93 -14.17
N CYS A 130 11.09 25.61 -14.32
CA CYS A 130 12.05 24.68 -13.73
C CYS A 130 12.36 23.54 -14.69
N HIS A 131 13.63 23.14 -14.69
CA HIS A 131 14.16 22.02 -15.43
C HIS A 131 14.71 21.01 -14.44
N ILE A 132 14.22 19.77 -14.55
CA ILE A 132 14.67 18.68 -13.69
C ILE A 132 15.27 17.56 -14.53
N GLU A 133 16.21 16.84 -13.94
CA GLU A 133 16.68 15.55 -14.41
C GLU A 133 16.17 14.49 -13.44
N LEU A 134 15.61 13.43 -13.98
CA LEU A 134 15.02 12.32 -13.24
C LEU A 134 15.82 11.06 -13.55
N GLU A 135 16.23 10.33 -12.52
CA GLU A 135 16.96 9.07 -12.65
C GLU A 135 16.49 8.03 -11.63
N PRO A 136 16.53 6.73 -11.95
CA PRO A 136 16.19 5.68 -10.99
C PRO A 136 17.20 5.66 -9.84
N ALA A 137 16.71 5.48 -8.62
CA ALA A 137 17.56 5.24 -7.46
C ALA A 137 18.03 3.77 -7.51
N ALA A 138 19.35 3.56 -7.52
CA ALA A 138 19.97 2.24 -7.70
C ALA A 138 19.83 1.30 -6.49
N ASP A 139 19.66 1.89 -5.30
CA ASP A 139 19.45 1.18 -4.05
C ASP A 139 18.15 1.72 -3.44
N SER A 140 17.44 0.89 -2.70
CA SER A 140 16.17 1.12 -1.98
C SER A 140 16.19 2.27 -0.96
N LYS A 141 16.71 3.43 -1.36
CA LYS A 141 16.66 4.68 -0.64
C LYS A 141 15.40 5.42 -1.02
N GLU A 142 14.79 5.98 0.02
CA GLU A 142 13.72 6.96 -0.07
C GLU A 142 14.11 8.09 -1.05
N PHE A 143 13.08 8.72 -1.63
CA PHE A 143 13.19 9.84 -2.57
C PHE A 143 14.37 10.79 -2.26
N GLU A 144 15.23 11.03 -3.25
CA GLU A 144 16.34 11.96 -3.13
C GLU A 144 16.10 13.19 -4.02
N PHE A 145 16.06 14.37 -3.40
CA PHE A 145 16.00 15.66 -4.11
C PHE A 145 17.37 16.36 -4.05
N VAL A 146 17.99 16.57 -5.21
CA VAL A 146 19.29 17.24 -5.34
C VAL A 146 19.12 18.61 -5.97
N ASN A 147 19.46 19.64 -5.22
CA ASN A 147 19.57 21.00 -5.76
C ASN A 147 20.91 21.19 -6.47
N ALA A 148 20.88 21.32 -7.79
CA ALA A 148 22.06 21.60 -8.62
C ALA A 148 22.00 22.97 -9.32
N ILE A 149 21.18 23.90 -8.81
CA ILE A 149 21.07 25.26 -9.37
C ILE A 149 22.38 26.02 -9.20
N VAL A 150 22.89 26.56 -10.31
CA VAL A 150 24.08 27.42 -10.38
C VAL A 150 23.66 28.84 -10.76
N GLY A 151 24.37 29.86 -10.26
CA GLY A 151 24.19 31.25 -10.70
C GLY A 151 22.89 31.93 -10.25
N GLY A 152 22.10 31.32 -9.36
CA GLY A 152 20.88 31.93 -8.84
C GLY A 152 19.70 31.93 -9.81
N ALA A 153 19.70 31.03 -10.81
CA ALA A 153 18.61 30.87 -11.77
C ALA A 153 17.22 30.66 -11.12
N ILE A 154 17.20 30.06 -9.92
CA ILE A 154 16.07 30.06 -9.01
C ILE A 154 16.55 30.55 -7.62
N PRO A 155 15.92 31.58 -7.04
CA PRO A 155 16.17 32.00 -5.66
C PRO A 155 15.98 30.86 -4.67
N ARG A 156 16.89 30.73 -3.69
CA ARG A 156 16.87 29.63 -2.69
C ARG A 156 15.54 29.47 -1.95
N GLN A 157 14.80 30.57 -1.78
CA GLN A 157 13.49 30.59 -1.14
C GLN A 157 12.40 29.83 -1.91
N TYR A 158 12.53 29.64 -3.22
CA TYR A 158 11.53 28.96 -4.05
C TYR A 158 11.84 27.47 -4.30
N ILE A 159 13.06 27.03 -4.00
CA ILE A 159 13.50 25.64 -4.19
C ILE A 159 12.65 24.65 -3.38
N PRO A 160 12.30 24.93 -2.09
CA PRO A 160 11.37 24.07 -1.35
C PRO A 160 9.99 23.96 -2.00
N GLY A 161 9.55 24.97 -2.74
CA GLY A 161 8.30 24.93 -3.50
C GLY A 161 8.36 23.88 -4.60
N VAL A 162 9.47 23.82 -5.35
CA VAL A 162 9.69 22.80 -6.39
C VAL A 162 9.70 21.40 -5.78
N GLU A 163 10.44 21.19 -4.69
CA GLU A 163 10.52 19.91 -3.99
C GLU A 163 9.14 19.44 -3.51
N LYS A 164 8.35 20.33 -2.88
CA LYS A 164 6.96 20.03 -2.49
C LYS A 164 6.09 19.66 -3.70
N GLY A 165 6.27 20.34 -4.83
CA GLY A 165 5.55 20.05 -6.07
C GLY A 165 5.86 18.66 -6.63
N VAL A 166 7.14 18.26 -6.55
CA VAL A 166 7.62 16.93 -6.92
C VAL A 166 7.05 15.87 -5.97
N LEU A 167 7.15 16.07 -4.66
CA LEU A 167 6.63 15.15 -3.64
C LEU A 167 5.11 14.91 -3.79
N GLU A 168 4.34 15.96 -4.07
CA GLU A 168 2.91 15.81 -4.35
C GLU A 168 2.64 15.05 -5.64
N ALA A 169 3.41 15.32 -6.70
CA ALA A 169 3.30 14.59 -7.95
C ALA A 169 3.61 13.09 -7.78
N MET A 170 4.59 12.78 -6.92
CA MET A 170 4.96 11.41 -6.56
C MET A 170 3.87 10.73 -5.74
N ALA A 171 3.29 11.41 -4.76
CA ALA A 171 2.22 10.86 -3.93
C ALA A 171 0.94 10.58 -4.75
N ASP A 172 0.61 11.45 -5.71
CA ASP A 172 -0.58 11.31 -6.57
C ASP A 172 -0.44 10.21 -7.64
N GLY A 173 0.80 9.80 -7.95
CA GLY A 173 1.14 8.98 -9.10
C GLY A 173 0.97 9.69 -10.44
N VAL A 174 1.61 9.14 -11.48
CA VAL A 174 1.62 9.73 -12.83
C VAL A 174 1.00 8.77 -13.84
N LEU A 175 1.28 7.46 -13.74
CA LEU A 175 0.87 6.47 -14.73
C LEU A 175 -0.55 5.94 -14.47
N ALA A 176 -0.77 5.36 -13.30
CA ALA A 176 -2.02 4.77 -12.83
C ALA A 176 -2.56 5.51 -11.59
N GLY A 177 -1.75 6.37 -10.98
CA GLY A 177 -2.15 7.11 -9.79
C GLY A 177 -1.71 6.48 -8.49
N TYR A 178 -0.68 5.63 -8.54
CA TYR A 178 -0.08 5.03 -7.36
C TYR A 178 1.18 5.78 -6.95
N PRO A 179 1.54 5.75 -5.65
CA PRO A 179 2.73 6.45 -5.16
C PRO A 179 4.00 6.04 -5.91
N VAL A 180 4.79 7.03 -6.30
CA VAL A 180 6.08 6.82 -6.97
C VAL A 180 7.20 6.60 -5.96
N ILE A 181 8.02 5.58 -6.18
CA ILE A 181 9.20 5.27 -5.37
C ILE A 181 10.48 5.09 -6.20
N ASN A 182 11.63 5.01 -5.52
CA ASN A 182 12.95 4.75 -6.09
C ASN A 182 13.34 5.73 -7.21
N CYS A 183 13.06 7.02 -6.99
CA CYS A 183 13.36 8.09 -7.93
C CYS A 183 14.27 9.13 -7.28
N LYS A 184 15.27 9.57 -8.05
CA LYS A 184 16.13 10.70 -7.72
C LYS A 184 15.83 11.86 -8.66
N VAL A 185 15.56 13.02 -8.08
CA VAL A 185 15.22 14.23 -8.82
C VAL A 185 16.31 15.27 -8.60
N LYS A 186 16.90 15.75 -9.70
CA LYS A 186 17.90 16.80 -9.68
C LYS A 186 17.35 18.05 -10.33
N LEU A 187 17.25 19.13 -9.57
CA LEU A 187 16.87 20.45 -10.09
C LEU A 187 18.11 21.11 -10.72
N VAL A 188 18.13 21.25 -12.04
CA VAL A 188 19.33 21.67 -12.79
C VAL A 188 19.28 23.12 -13.27
N ASP A 189 18.10 23.63 -13.63
CA ASP A 189 17.94 24.98 -14.16
C ASP A 189 16.51 25.50 -13.93
N GLY A 190 16.30 26.78 -14.20
CA GLY A 190 14.98 27.39 -14.17
C GLY A 190 15.02 28.89 -14.39
N LYS A 191 13.84 29.52 -14.35
CA LYS A 191 13.71 30.97 -14.46
C LYS A 191 12.65 31.46 -13.49
N PHE A 192 12.88 32.65 -12.96
CA PHE A 192 11.92 33.36 -12.12
C PHE A 192 11.69 34.77 -12.68
N HIS A 193 10.67 35.43 -12.15
CA HIS A 193 10.33 36.81 -12.41
C HIS A 193 10.17 37.52 -11.06
N ASP A 194 10.78 38.69 -10.91
CA ASP A 194 10.91 39.36 -9.59
C ASP A 194 9.57 39.63 -8.90
N VAL A 195 8.51 39.90 -9.68
CA VAL A 195 7.19 40.30 -9.15
C VAL A 195 6.16 39.16 -9.23
N ASP A 196 6.29 38.28 -10.21
CA ASP A 196 5.26 37.28 -10.53
C ASP A 196 5.62 35.87 -10.02
N SER A 197 6.86 35.66 -9.54
CA SER A 197 7.26 34.37 -8.98
C SER A 197 6.87 34.23 -7.51
N SER A 198 6.36 33.04 -7.19
CA SER A 198 5.97 32.65 -5.84
C SER A 198 6.29 31.18 -5.60
N GLU A 199 6.36 30.77 -4.32
CA GLU A 199 6.55 29.36 -3.95
C GLU A 199 5.46 28.47 -4.58
N LEU A 200 4.22 28.95 -4.61
CA LEU A 200 3.10 28.24 -5.22
C LEU A 200 3.29 28.06 -6.74
N ALA A 201 3.78 29.08 -7.44
CA ALA A 201 4.07 28.97 -8.87
C ALA A 201 5.16 27.91 -9.13
N PHE A 202 6.23 27.91 -8.34
CA PHE A 202 7.31 26.92 -8.43
C PHE A 202 6.88 25.51 -8.04
N LYS A 203 5.92 25.38 -7.12
CA LYS A 203 5.29 24.11 -6.78
C LYS A 203 4.50 23.53 -7.95
N ILE A 204 3.71 24.35 -8.65
CA ILE A 204 2.97 23.93 -9.85
C ILE A 204 3.94 23.56 -10.97
N ALA A 205 4.95 24.39 -11.20
CA ALA A 205 6.00 24.13 -12.19
C ALA A 205 6.74 22.82 -11.89
N GLY A 206 7.15 22.57 -10.64
CA GLY A 206 7.82 21.33 -10.22
C GLY A 206 6.96 20.09 -10.47
N ARG A 207 5.66 20.17 -10.18
CA ARG A 207 4.70 19.10 -10.48
C ARG A 207 4.59 18.81 -11.98
N MET A 208 4.59 19.85 -12.83
CA MET A 208 4.55 19.69 -14.29
C MET A 208 5.85 19.08 -14.81
N ALA A 209 7.01 19.59 -14.37
CA ALA A 209 8.32 19.10 -14.76
C ALA A 209 8.48 17.61 -14.38
N PHE A 210 8.03 17.22 -13.19
CA PHE A 210 8.06 15.84 -12.73
C PHE A 210 7.23 14.91 -13.62
N ARG A 211 5.99 15.29 -13.93
CA ARG A 211 5.12 14.47 -14.80
C ARG A 211 5.70 14.28 -16.19
N GLU A 212 6.27 15.34 -16.78
CA GLU A 212 6.91 15.25 -18.09
C GLU A 212 8.14 14.33 -18.06
N ALA A 213 9.03 14.54 -17.08
CA ALA A 213 10.21 13.69 -16.89
C ALA A 213 9.81 12.22 -16.67
N PHE A 214 8.83 11.97 -15.80
CA PHE A 214 8.39 10.63 -15.43
C PHE A 214 7.86 9.84 -16.63
N MET A 215 7.04 10.47 -17.47
CA MET A 215 6.52 9.83 -18.69
C MET A 215 7.62 9.53 -19.71
N ALA A 216 8.65 10.38 -19.78
CA ALA A 216 9.82 10.15 -20.64
C ALA A 216 10.81 9.10 -20.08
N ALA A 217 10.73 8.78 -18.78
CA ALA A 217 11.67 7.92 -18.06
C ALA A 217 11.36 6.41 -18.15
N LYS A 218 10.48 5.98 -19.08
CA LYS A 218 9.99 4.60 -19.20
C LYS A 218 9.39 4.12 -17.86
N PRO A 219 8.25 4.69 -17.45
CA PRO A 219 7.62 4.36 -16.17
C PRO A 219 7.14 2.91 -16.15
N VAL A 220 7.23 2.28 -14.99
CA VAL A 220 6.79 0.91 -14.74
C VAL A 220 5.99 0.82 -13.45
N LEU A 221 5.11 -0.17 -13.39
CA LEU A 221 4.30 -0.45 -12.21
C LEU A 221 4.99 -1.53 -11.38
N LEU A 222 4.97 -1.35 -10.06
CA LEU A 222 5.49 -2.28 -9.07
C LEU A 222 4.32 -2.89 -8.30
N GLU A 223 4.36 -4.20 -8.11
CA GLU A 223 3.45 -4.95 -7.23
C GLU A 223 4.16 -5.40 -5.95
N PRO A 224 3.45 -5.42 -4.81
CA PRO A 224 3.99 -5.96 -3.58
C PRO A 224 4.07 -7.49 -3.68
N MET A 225 5.26 -8.01 -3.41
CA MET A 225 5.54 -9.43 -3.26
C MET A 225 5.48 -9.79 -1.78
N VAL A 226 4.84 -10.92 -1.50
CA VAL A 226 4.72 -11.50 -0.17
C VAL A 226 5.50 -12.79 -0.09
N GLU A 227 6.23 -12.97 1.00
CA GLU A 227 6.72 -14.27 1.41
C GLU A 227 5.57 -15.04 2.04
N ILE A 228 5.24 -16.18 1.45
CA ILE A 228 4.24 -17.10 1.92
C ILE A 228 4.94 -18.33 2.51
N GLU A 229 4.67 -18.58 3.79
CA GLU A 229 5.10 -19.81 4.47
C GLU A 229 3.88 -20.70 4.65
N ILE A 230 3.89 -21.89 4.07
CA ILE A 230 2.77 -22.83 4.10
C ILE A 230 3.18 -24.09 4.84
N GLU A 231 2.38 -24.52 5.79
CA GLU A 231 2.52 -25.79 6.47
C GLU A 231 1.40 -26.72 6.00
N ALA A 232 1.77 -27.85 5.39
CA ALA A 232 0.81 -28.81 4.82
C ALA A 232 1.27 -30.26 5.00
N PRO A 233 0.36 -31.25 4.93
CA PRO A 233 0.72 -32.66 4.86
C PRO A 233 1.60 -32.98 3.65
N GLU A 234 2.55 -33.91 3.80
CA GLU A 234 3.51 -34.31 2.75
C GLU A 234 2.82 -34.73 1.45
N GLU A 235 1.70 -35.44 1.55
CA GLU A 235 0.89 -35.90 0.42
C GLU A 235 0.32 -34.77 -0.45
N CYS A 236 0.15 -33.56 0.10
CA CYS A 236 -0.41 -32.41 -0.61
C CYS A 236 0.65 -31.46 -1.18
N VAL A 237 1.94 -31.68 -0.91
CA VAL A 237 3.02 -30.74 -1.27
C VAL A 237 3.09 -30.50 -2.78
N GLY A 238 2.95 -31.56 -3.58
CA GLY A 238 2.98 -31.46 -5.03
C GLY A 238 1.89 -30.55 -5.58
N ASP A 239 0.66 -30.69 -5.07
CA ASP A 239 -0.49 -29.89 -5.48
C ASP A 239 -0.35 -28.43 -5.02
N VAL A 240 0.13 -28.20 -3.79
CA VAL A 240 0.40 -26.85 -3.26
C VAL A 240 1.47 -26.14 -4.10
N MET A 241 2.56 -26.83 -4.47
CA MET A 241 3.58 -26.28 -5.36
C MET A 241 3.02 -25.99 -6.76
N GLY A 242 2.12 -26.83 -7.27
CA GLY A 242 1.42 -26.62 -8.53
C GLY A 242 0.59 -25.33 -8.53
N ASP A 243 -0.22 -25.12 -7.49
CA ASP A 243 -1.04 -23.92 -7.33
C ASP A 243 -0.18 -22.65 -7.17
N LEU A 244 0.89 -22.70 -6.37
CA LEU A 244 1.82 -21.58 -6.24
C LEU A 244 2.44 -21.17 -7.58
N ASN A 245 2.84 -22.14 -8.41
CA ASN A 245 3.38 -21.85 -9.74
C ASN A 245 2.34 -21.18 -10.66
N GLN A 246 1.07 -21.60 -10.59
CA GLN A 246 -0.02 -20.95 -11.33
C GLN A 246 -0.22 -19.50 -10.89
N ARG A 247 0.02 -19.21 -9.60
CA ARG A 247 -0.05 -17.87 -8.99
C ARG A 247 1.23 -17.05 -9.13
N ARG A 248 2.12 -17.40 -10.06
CA ARG A 248 3.42 -16.72 -10.25
C ARG A 248 4.33 -16.76 -9.01
N GLY A 249 4.08 -17.70 -8.11
CA GLY A 249 4.88 -17.94 -6.92
C GLY A 249 6.22 -18.59 -7.27
N LYS A 250 7.30 -18.09 -6.69
CA LYS A 250 8.65 -18.64 -6.77
C LYS A 250 8.97 -19.37 -5.48
N VAL A 251 8.98 -20.70 -5.51
CA VAL A 251 9.34 -21.52 -4.34
C VAL A 251 10.82 -21.34 -4.02
N GLN A 252 11.12 -20.95 -2.78
CA GLN A 252 12.48 -20.77 -2.26
C GLN A 252 13.04 -22.06 -1.67
N GLY A 253 12.19 -22.85 -1.03
CA GLY A 253 12.59 -24.11 -0.39
C GLY A 253 11.42 -24.85 0.25
N VAL A 254 11.68 -26.11 0.59
CA VAL A 254 10.77 -26.98 1.32
C VAL A 254 11.55 -27.60 2.48
N ASP A 255 11.08 -27.35 3.70
CA ASP A 255 11.67 -27.85 4.95
C ASP A 255 10.73 -28.85 5.60
N THR A 256 11.28 -29.92 6.18
CA THR A 256 10.47 -30.92 6.91
C THR A 256 10.32 -30.51 8.37
N ALA A 257 9.08 -30.43 8.85
CA ALA A 257 8.74 -30.06 10.22
C ALA A 257 7.76 -31.07 10.84
N GLY A 258 8.29 -32.05 11.58
CA GLY A 258 7.49 -32.86 12.51
C GLY A 258 6.30 -33.62 11.92
N GLY A 259 6.41 -34.14 10.69
CA GLY A 259 5.32 -34.84 9.98
C GLY A 259 4.52 -33.95 9.02
N HIS A 260 4.77 -32.64 9.02
CA HIS A 260 4.32 -31.68 8.03
C HIS A 260 5.51 -31.17 7.19
N GLN A 261 5.20 -30.61 6.03
CA GLN A 261 6.17 -29.94 5.16
C GLN A 261 5.89 -28.44 5.19
N LYS A 262 6.95 -27.66 5.38
CA LYS A 262 6.94 -26.20 5.33
C LYS A 262 7.47 -25.74 3.98
N ILE A 263 6.63 -25.08 3.21
CA ILE A 263 6.96 -24.56 1.88
C ILE A 263 7.12 -23.06 2.01
N LYS A 264 8.28 -22.54 1.62
CA LYS A 264 8.51 -21.09 1.51
C LYS A 264 8.47 -20.67 0.06
N ALA A 265 7.67 -19.67 -0.26
CA ALA A 265 7.60 -19.11 -1.60
C ALA A 265 7.44 -17.59 -1.57
N ILE A 266 7.81 -16.93 -2.66
CA ILE A 266 7.54 -15.51 -2.87
C ILE A 266 6.50 -15.41 -3.97
N ALA A 267 5.35 -14.82 -3.67
CA ALA A 267 4.25 -14.66 -4.61
C ALA A 267 3.74 -13.21 -4.64
N PRO A 268 3.16 -12.73 -5.74
CA PRO A 268 2.53 -11.43 -5.77
C PRO A 268 1.30 -11.39 -4.86
N MET A 269 1.15 -10.35 -4.05
CA MET A 269 0.02 -10.20 -3.12
C MET A 269 -1.33 -10.26 -3.82
N ALA A 270 -1.39 -9.81 -5.08
CA ALA A 270 -2.59 -9.86 -5.92
C ALA A 270 -3.15 -11.28 -6.07
N GLU A 271 -2.26 -12.27 -6.15
CA GLU A 271 -2.61 -13.67 -6.41
C GLU A 271 -2.90 -14.43 -5.10
N THR A 272 -2.55 -13.86 -3.95
CA THR A 272 -2.72 -14.48 -2.63
C THR A 272 -4.03 -14.10 -1.93
N LEU A 273 -4.77 -13.11 -2.44
CA LEU A 273 -6.02 -12.63 -1.81
C LEU A 273 -7.08 -13.73 -1.64
N THR A 274 -7.12 -14.69 -2.56
CA THR A 274 -8.06 -15.83 -2.53
C THR A 274 -7.39 -17.13 -2.11
N TYR A 275 -6.16 -17.09 -1.58
CA TYR A 275 -5.38 -18.31 -1.35
C TYR A 275 -5.96 -19.21 -0.24
N ALA A 276 -6.54 -18.61 0.80
CA ALA A 276 -7.08 -19.36 1.94
C ALA A 276 -8.11 -20.45 1.57
N PRO A 277 -9.18 -20.19 0.80
CA PRO A 277 -10.12 -21.22 0.38
C PRO A 277 -9.47 -22.28 -0.53
N ASP A 278 -8.56 -21.88 -1.42
CA ASP A 278 -7.91 -22.78 -2.36
C ASP A 278 -6.96 -23.76 -1.63
N LEU A 279 -6.12 -23.25 -0.72
CA LEU A 279 -5.27 -24.08 0.13
C LEU A 279 -6.10 -25.06 0.98
N ARG A 280 -7.22 -24.59 1.53
CA ARG A 280 -8.12 -25.44 2.33
C ARG A 280 -8.68 -26.59 1.49
N SER A 281 -9.04 -26.33 0.23
CA SER A 281 -9.52 -27.34 -0.71
C SER A 281 -8.41 -28.37 -1.02
N ILE A 282 -7.21 -27.90 -1.36
CA ILE A 282 -6.06 -28.75 -1.71
C ILE A 282 -5.67 -29.68 -0.55
N THR A 283 -5.65 -29.15 0.66
CA THR A 283 -5.14 -29.86 1.85
C THR A 283 -6.21 -30.63 2.64
N GLY A 284 -7.46 -30.57 2.20
CA GLY A 284 -8.60 -31.05 3.00
C GLY A 284 -8.76 -30.31 4.33
N GLY A 285 -8.30 -29.06 4.40
CA GLY A 285 -8.36 -28.19 5.58
C GLY A 285 -7.27 -28.40 6.62
N ARG A 286 -6.21 -29.14 6.28
CA ARG A 286 -5.05 -29.38 7.15
C ARG A 286 -3.88 -28.42 6.90
N GLY A 287 -3.97 -27.60 5.85
CA GLY A 287 -2.97 -26.59 5.51
C GLY A 287 -3.15 -25.30 6.29
N GLN A 288 -2.04 -24.70 6.70
CA GLN A 288 -1.98 -23.35 7.26
C GLN A 288 -0.96 -22.52 6.49
N PHE A 289 -1.12 -21.21 6.47
CA PHE A 289 -0.13 -20.33 5.87
C PHE A 289 -0.02 -18.99 6.60
N THR A 290 1.13 -18.35 6.43
CA THR A 290 1.36 -16.97 6.88
C THR A 290 1.89 -16.13 5.72
N LEU A 291 1.61 -14.84 5.75
CA LEU A 291 2.02 -13.88 4.73
C LEU A 291 2.81 -12.75 5.36
N HIS A 292 3.98 -12.47 4.81
CA HIS A 292 4.82 -11.34 5.20
C HIS A 292 5.20 -10.53 3.96
N PHE A 293 5.18 -9.19 4.06
CA PHE A 293 5.68 -8.35 2.99
C PHE A 293 7.18 -8.63 2.77
N HIS A 294 7.58 -8.87 1.53
CA HIS A 294 8.96 -9.16 1.16
C HIS A 294 9.60 -7.96 0.42
N SER A 295 9.06 -7.60 -0.75
CA SER A 295 9.63 -6.56 -1.61
C SER A 295 8.62 -6.04 -2.62
N TYR A 296 8.99 -5.00 -3.35
CA TYR A 296 8.28 -4.60 -4.57
C TYR A 296 9.01 -5.17 -5.79
N GLU A 297 8.27 -5.82 -6.69
CA GLU A 297 8.79 -6.29 -7.99
C GLU A 297 8.00 -5.67 -9.13
N GLU A 298 8.58 -5.64 -10.32
CA GLU A 298 7.92 -5.09 -11.49
C GLU A 298 6.79 -5.99 -11.99
N VAL A 299 5.64 -5.37 -12.23
CA VAL A 299 4.47 -6.04 -12.79
C VAL A 299 4.77 -6.48 -14.23
N PRO A 300 4.48 -7.74 -14.60
CA PRO A 300 4.58 -8.20 -15.98
C PRO A 300 3.82 -7.28 -16.94
N ALA A 301 4.42 -6.97 -18.10
CA ALA A 301 3.88 -6.00 -19.06
C ALA A 301 2.42 -6.28 -19.49
N GLN A 302 2.04 -7.56 -19.58
CA GLN A 302 0.69 -7.99 -19.93
C GLN A 302 -0.37 -7.60 -18.87
N LEU A 303 0.01 -7.61 -17.59
CA LEU A 303 -0.88 -7.25 -16.48
C LEU A 303 -0.86 -5.75 -16.21
N SER A 304 0.30 -5.11 -16.38
CA SER A 304 0.48 -3.67 -16.17
C SER A 304 -0.54 -2.84 -16.98
N ALA A 305 -0.73 -3.14 -18.26
CA ALA A 305 -1.69 -2.43 -19.10
C ALA A 305 -3.14 -2.50 -18.58
N LYS A 306 -3.57 -3.68 -18.11
CA LYS A 306 -4.92 -3.90 -17.55
C LYS A 306 -5.11 -3.16 -16.23
N ILE A 307 -4.08 -3.12 -15.38
CA ILE A 307 -4.14 -2.42 -14.09
C ILE A 307 -4.21 -0.91 -14.32
N VAL A 308 -3.40 -0.38 -15.24
CA VAL A 308 -3.43 1.05 -15.60
C VAL A 308 -4.79 1.45 -16.16
N GLU A 309 -5.42 0.62 -17.00
CA GLU A 309 -6.75 0.90 -17.55
C GLU A 309 -7.83 0.90 -16.46
N THR A 310 -7.81 -0.12 -15.58
CA THR A 310 -8.75 -0.22 -14.45
C THR A 310 -8.62 0.97 -13.52
N ALA A 311 -7.39 1.34 -13.15
CA ALA A 311 -7.13 2.48 -12.27
C ALA A 311 -7.62 3.81 -12.87
N LYS A 312 -7.47 4.00 -14.19
CA LYS A 312 -8.00 5.18 -14.89
C LYS A 312 -9.52 5.25 -14.85
N LYS A 313 -10.22 4.13 -15.10
CA LYS A 313 -11.69 4.06 -15.01
C LYS A 313 -12.18 4.37 -13.60
N SER A 314 -11.56 3.75 -12.58
CA SER A 314 -11.92 4.04 -11.18
C SER A 314 -11.70 5.50 -10.79
N LYS A 315 -10.66 6.16 -11.32
CA LYS A 315 -10.46 7.61 -11.12
C LYS A 315 -11.52 8.46 -11.80
N GLU A 316 -12.02 8.06 -12.97
CA GLU A 316 -13.10 8.74 -13.68
C GLU A 316 -14.44 8.58 -12.94
N ASP A 317 -14.74 7.39 -12.44
CA ASP A 317 -15.97 7.12 -11.67
C ASP A 317 -16.00 7.81 -10.30
N SER A 318 -14.83 8.17 -9.76
CA SER A 318 -14.70 8.85 -8.46
C SER A 318 -14.71 10.39 -8.54
N LYS A 319 -14.71 10.97 -9.74
CA LYS A 319 -14.75 12.42 -9.99
C LYS A 319 -16.16 12.91 -10.23
#